data_AF-A0A7V2YYA5-F1
#
_entry.id   AF-A0A7V2YYA5-F1
#
_cell.length_a   1.000
_cell.length_b   1.000
_cell.length_c   1.000
_cell.angle_alpha   90.00
_cell.angle_beta   90.00
_cell.angle_gamma   90.00
#
_symmetry.space_group_name_H-M   'P 1'
#
loop_
_entity.id
_entity.type
_entity.pdbx_description
1 polymer ?
#
loop_
_entity_poly.entity_id
_entity_poly.type
_entity_poly.pdbx_seq_one_letter_code
_entity_poly.pdbx_strand_id
1 'polypeptide(L)' 'MKAKAYREMTEQDLLQKVDDLRQAIFNLRVRATTKDLTNTAQLGRERHELARVMTVLREKGLKV' A
#
# COMPACT_ATOMS: atom_id res chain seq x y z
N MET A 1 -5.43 -4.74 -6.49
CA MET A 1 -4.81 -4.89 -7.82
C MET A 1 -4.05 -6.22 -7.95
N LYS A 2 -3.91 -6.76 -9.17
CA LYS A 2 -3.18 -8.02 -9.45
C LYS A 2 -1.68 -7.82 -9.20
N ALA A 3 -1.05 -8.76 -8.48
CA ALA A 3 0.38 -8.74 -8.12
C ALA A 3 1.34 -8.57 -9.30
N LYS A 4 0.91 -8.90 -10.54
CA LYS A 4 1.69 -8.69 -11.76
C LYS A 4 2.06 -7.23 -12.02
N ALA A 5 1.14 -6.29 -11.77
CA ALA A 5 1.39 -4.88 -12.05
C ALA A 5 2.55 -4.33 -11.19
N TYR A 6 2.69 -4.80 -9.96
CA TYR A 6 3.79 -4.38 -9.07
C TYR A 6 5.13 -5.00 -9.46
N ARG A 7 5.16 -6.17 -10.11
CA ARG A 7 6.42 -6.78 -10.56
C ARG A 7 7.02 -6.07 -11.78
N GLU A 8 6.16 -5.55 -12.64
CA GLU A 8 6.53 -4.77 -13.85
C GLU A 8 7.00 -3.35 -13.52
N MET A 9 6.69 -2.82 -12.33
CA MET A 9 7.15 -1.51 -11.87
C MET A 9 8.62 -1.51 -11.44
N THR A 10 9.29 -0.37 -11.58
CA THR A 10 10.68 -0.20 -11.13
C THR A 10 10.76 -0.18 -9.60
N GLU A 11 11.94 -0.42 -9.05
CA GLU A 11 12.15 -0.38 -7.59
C GLU A 11 11.83 0.99 -6.98
N GLN A 12 12.16 2.06 -7.70
CA GLN A 12 11.85 3.43 -7.30
C GLN A 12 10.35 3.67 -7.28
N ASP A 13 9.62 3.21 -8.30
CA ASP A 13 8.15 3.31 -8.33
C ASP A 13 7.50 2.53 -7.20
N LEU A 14 8.06 1.36 -6.84
CA LEU A 14 7.58 0.55 -5.73
C LEU A 14 7.79 1.24 -4.38
N LEU A 15 8.96 1.86 -4.16
CA LEU A 15 9.22 2.65 -2.96
C LEU A 15 8.28 3.86 -2.86
N GLN A 16 8.09 4.58 -3.96
CA GLN A 16 7.13 5.69 -4.01
C GLN A 16 5.71 5.20 -3.69
N LYS A 17 5.31 4.03 -4.22
CA LYS A 17 4.01 3.41 -3.91
C LYS A 17 3.86 3.07 -2.43
N VAL A 18 4.92 2.62 -1.76
CA VAL A 18 4.90 2.33 -0.32
C VAL A 18 4.58 3.59 0.47
N ASP A 19 5.22 4.71 0.13
CA ASP A 19 5.00 5.98 0.82
C ASP A 19 3.60 6.55 0.54
N ASP A 20 3.15 6.49 -0.71
CA ASP A 20 1.79 6.87 -1.09
C ASP A 20 0.73 6.04 -0.34
N LEU A 21 0.92 4.71 -0.27
CA LEU A 21 0.02 3.80 0.44
C LEU A 21 0.04 4.05 1.95
N ARG A 22 1.19 4.40 2.54
CA ARG A 22 1.28 4.79 3.95
C ARG A 22 0.52 6.08 4.24
N GLN A 23 0.65 7.09 3.38
CA GLN A 23 -0.15 8.32 3.49
C GLN A 23 -1.64 8.07 3.30
N ALA A 24 -2.03 7.23 2.33
CA ALA A 24 -3.42 6.85 2.12
C ALA A 24 -4.02 6.18 3.36
N ILE A 25 -3.31 5.20 3.94
CA ILE A 25 -3.73 4.52 5.18
C ILE A 25 -3.83 5.51 6.34
N PHE A 26 -2.89 6.46 6.46
CA PHE A 26 -2.95 7.50 7.49
C PHE A 26 -4.20 8.37 7.32
N ASN A 27 -4.45 8.85 6.11
CA ASN A 27 -5.64 9.65 5.79
C ASN A 27 -6.93 8.86 6.04
N LEU A 28 -6.98 7.57 5.69
CA LEU A 28 -8.10 6.69 6.00
C LEU A 28 -8.28 6.48 7.51
N ARG A 29 -7.20 6.35 8.30
CA ARG A 29 -7.28 6.26 9.76
C ARG A 29 -7.81 7.54 10.39
N VAL A 30 -7.35 8.70 9.92
CA VAL A 30 -7.84 10.00 10.38
C VAL A 30 -9.34 10.11 10.09
N ARG A 31 -9.77 9.76 8.86
CA ARG A 31 -11.19 9.74 8.48
C ARG A 31 -12.01 8.68 9.24
N ALA A 32 -11.41 7.54 9.59
CA ALA A 32 -12.03 6.51 10.44
C ALA A 32 -12.32 7.05 11.84
N THR A 33 -11.40 7.85 12.38
CA THR A 33 -11.50 8.42 13.73
C THR A 33 -12.56 9.51 13.80
N THR A 34 -12.75 10.31 12.74
CA THR A 34 -13.85 11.27 12.63
C THR A 34 -15.24 10.63 12.43
N LYS A 35 -15.35 9.29 12.44
CA LYS A 35 -16.59 8.52 12.31
C LYS A 35 -17.40 8.72 11.02
N ASP A 36 -16.87 9.46 10.05
CA ASP A 36 -17.46 9.66 8.72
C ASP A 36 -17.02 8.60 7.69
N LEU A 37 -16.30 7.56 8.13
CA LEU A 37 -15.76 6.57 7.21
C LEU A 37 -16.83 5.55 6.80
N THR A 38 -17.45 5.83 5.66
CA THR A 38 -18.43 4.98 4.98
C THR A 38 -17.87 3.64 4.51
N ASN A 39 -16.54 3.47 4.43
CA ASN A 39 -15.92 2.29 3.83
C ASN A 39 -14.65 1.79 4.56
N THR A 40 -14.85 1.11 5.69
CA THR A 40 -13.80 0.44 6.48
C THR A 40 -13.07 -0.67 5.70
N ALA A 41 -13.69 -1.22 4.65
CA ALA A 41 -13.09 -2.25 3.82
C ALA A 41 -11.89 -1.75 3.00
N GLN A 42 -11.82 -0.45 2.68
CA GLN A 42 -10.66 0.13 1.99
C GLN A 42 -9.38 0.05 2.83
N LEU A 43 -9.48 0.27 4.14
CA LEU A 43 -8.35 0.17 5.06
C LEU A 43 -7.71 -1.24 5.07
N GLY A 44 -8.52 -2.28 4.90
CA GLY A 44 -8.04 -3.66 4.77
C GLY A 44 -7.38 -3.92 3.42
N ARG A 45 -7.97 -3.40 2.34
CA ARG A 45 -7.43 -3.52 0.97
C ARG A 45 -6.08 -2.83 0.82
N GLU A 46 -5.96 -1.61 1.30
CA GLU A 46 -4.70 -0.83 1.23
C GLU A 46 -3.59 -1.48 2.05
N ARG A 47 -3.90 -2.01 3.24
CA ARG A 47 -2.91 -2.80 4.02
C ARG A 47 -2.44 -4.05 3.27
N HIS A 48 -3.35 -4.73 2.57
CA HIS A 48 -3.00 -5.87 1.72
C HIS A 48 -2.23 -5.50 0.46
N GLU A 49 -2.43 -4.30 -0.10
CA GLU A 49 -1.61 -3.80 -1.20
C GLU A 49 -0.22 -3.41 -0.72
N LEU A 50 -0.10 -2.73 0.41
CA LEU A 50 1.20 -2.41 1.01
C LEU A 50 2.03 -3.67 1.28
N ALA A 51 1.41 -4.70 1.86
CA ALA A 51 2.09 -5.97 2.11
C ALA A 51 2.56 -6.65 0.81
N ARG A 52 1.77 -6.58 -0.27
CA ARG A 52 2.17 -7.11 -1.58
C ARG A 52 3.35 -6.34 -2.17
N VAL A 53 3.32 -5.01 -2.13
CA VAL A 53 4.42 -4.17 -2.62
C VAL A 53 5.71 -4.46 -1.85
N MET A 54 5.64 -4.55 -0.51
CA MET A 54 6.77 -4.93 0.34
C MET A 54 7.30 -6.33 0.03
N THR A 55 6.42 -7.28 -0.28
CA THR A 55 6.82 -8.63 -0.69
C THR A 55 7.56 -8.61 -2.03
N VAL A 56 7.07 -7.85 -3.02
CA VAL A 56 7.73 -7.71 -4.32
C VAL A 56 9.09 -7.00 -4.20
N LEU A 57 9.20 -5.96 -3.35
CA LEU A 57 10.49 -5.31 -3.05
C LEU A 57 11.49 -6.31 -2.46
N ARG A 58 11.03 -7.17 -1.55
CA ARG A 58 11.85 -8.25 -0.97
C ARG A 58 12.20 -9.33 -1.99
N GLU A 59 11.29 -9.69 -2.90
CA GLU A 59 11.55 -10.61 -4.03
C GLU A 59 12.63 -10.04 -4.98
N LYS A 60 12.70 -8.72 -5.16
CA LYS A 60 13.72 -8.04 -5.98
C LYS A 60 15.11 -7.94 -5.32
N GLY A 61 15.25 -8.36 -4.06
CA GLY A 61 16.55 -8.40 -3.38
C GLY A 61 16.95 -7.11 -2.67
N LEU A 62 16.09 -6.08 -2.70
CA LEU A 62 16.20 -4.94 -1.79
C LEU A 62 15.88 -5.42 -0.36
N LYS A 63 16.91 -5.47 0.48
CA LYS A 63 16.72 -5.59 1.93
C LYS A 63 16.11 -4.27 2.42
N VAL A 64 14.79 -4.27 2.59
CA VAL A 64 14.04 -3.25 3.33
C VAL A 64 14.08 -3.59 4.82
#